data_AF-A0AAU9UDH5-F1
#
_entry.id   AF-A0AAU9UDH5-F1
#
_cell.length_a   1.000
_cell.length_b   1.000
_cell.length_c   1.000
_cell.angle_alpha   90.00
_cell.angle_beta   90.00
_cell.angle_gamma   90.00
#
_symmetry.space_group_name_H-M   'P 1'
#
loop_
_entity.id
_entity.type
_entity.pdbx_description
1 polymer ?
#
loop_
_entity_poly.entity_id
_entity_poly.type
_entity_poly.pdbx_seq_one_letter_code
_entity_poly.pdbx_strand_id
1 'polypeptide(L)' 'MLEIYYQNVRGLRTKTDKLFKNILTTDYKVIALTETWLNSGVYDIEIIDSRYVVHRKDRICSNQSKRDG' A
#
# COMPACT_ATOMS: atom_id res chain seq x y z
N MET A 1 14.89 -19.86 -0.33
CA MET A 1 13.86 -19.78 0.73
C MET A 1 12.83 -18.74 0.28
N LEU A 2 11.54 -18.98 0.51
CA LEU A 2 10.50 -18.01 0.15
C LEU A 2 10.34 -17.00 1.29
N GLU A 3 10.68 -15.74 1.03
CA GLU A 3 10.63 -14.68 2.04
C GLU A 3 9.42 -13.78 1.82
N ILE A 4 8.52 -13.75 2.80
CA ILE A 4 7.25 -13.04 2.74
C ILE A 4 7.21 -12.02 3.87
N TYR A 5 6.96 -10.76 3.52
CA TYR A 5 6.75 -9.68 4.49
C TYR A 5 5.27 -9.36 4.62
N TYR A 6 4.77 -9.30 5.85
CA TYR A 6 3.40 -8.87 6.15
C TYR A 6 3.41 -7.73 7.17
N GLN A 7 2.64 -6.66 6.90
CA GLN A 7 2.44 -5.59 7.86
C GLN A 7 1.06 -4.95 7.74
N ASN A 8 0.39 -4.79 8.88
CA ASN A 8 -0.67 -3.80 9.02
C ASN A 8 -0.02 -2.41 9.17
N VAL A 9 -0.17 -1.54 8.16
CA VAL A 9 0.56 -0.27 8.08
C VAL A 9 -0.16 0.90 8.75
N ARG A 10 -1.40 0.70 9.23
CA ARG A 10 -2.23 1.71 9.92
C ARG A 10 -2.24 3.06 9.19
N GLY A 11 -2.54 3.04 7.90
CA GLY A 11 -2.49 4.22 7.03
C GLY A 11 -1.13 4.41 6.36
N LEU A 12 -1.13 4.35 5.02
CA LEU A 12 0.04 4.48 4.18
C LEU A 12 0.20 5.86 3.55
N ARG A 13 -0.87 6.66 3.43
CA ARG A 13 -0.86 7.95 2.72
C ARG A 13 0.23 8.93 3.16
N THR A 14 0.64 8.90 4.43
CA THR A 14 1.70 9.78 4.98
C THR A 14 3.08 9.11 5.06
N LYS A 15 3.21 7.87 4.58
CA LYS A 15 4.40 7.02 4.73
C LYS A 15 4.85 6.40 3.39
N THR A 16 4.34 6.89 2.26
CA THR A 16 4.62 6.34 0.92
C THR A 16 6.12 6.36 0.60
N ASP A 17 6.80 7.50 0.79
CA ASP A 17 8.25 7.63 0.58
C ASP A 17 9.07 6.68 1.46
N LYS A 18 8.69 6.54 2.74
CA LYS A 18 9.37 5.62 3.66
C LYS A 18 9.18 4.16 3.23
N LEU A 19 7.97 3.79 2.82
CA LEU A 19 7.70 2.45 2.30
C LEU A 19 8.52 2.19 1.03
N PHE A 20 8.50 3.11 0.09
CA PHE A 20 9.22 2.97 -1.19
C PHE A 20 10.72 2.75 -0.96
N LYS A 21 11.35 3.55 -0.09
CA LYS A 21 12.75 3.38 0.31
C LYS A 21 13.02 2.01 0.93
N ASN A 22 12.15 1.55 1.82
CA ASN A 22 12.30 0.23 2.43
C ASN A 22 12.19 -0.90 1.38
N ILE A 23 11.30 -0.77 0.40
CA ILE A 23 11.16 -1.74 -0.69
C ILE A 23 12.44 -1.78 -1.54
N LEU A 24 13.04 -0.63 -1.84
CA LEU A 24 14.31 -0.56 -2.59
C LEU A 24 15.46 -1.25 -1.86
N THR A 25 15.47 -1.23 -0.53
CA THR A 25 16.54 -1.84 0.29
C THR A 25 16.27 -3.28 0.71
N THR A 26 15.14 -3.87 0.30
CA THR A 26 14.75 -5.25 0.66
C THR A 26 14.46 -6.09 -0.60
N ASP A 27 14.51 -7.42 -0.46
CA ASP A 27 14.34 -8.36 -1.57
C ASP A 27 13.24 -9.42 -1.36
N TYR A 28 12.32 -9.15 -0.42
CA TYR A 28 11.18 -10.01 -0.12
C TYR A 28 10.46 -10.43 -1.40
N LYS A 29 10.15 -11.72 -1.54
CA LYS A 29 9.49 -12.22 -2.76
C LYS A 29 8.02 -11.86 -2.80
N VAL A 30 7.39 -11.67 -1.63
CA VAL A 30 6.01 -11.24 -1.50
C VAL A 30 5.90 -10.21 -0.37
N ILE A 31 5.17 -9.13 -0.62
CA ILE A 31 4.87 -8.08 0.36
C ILE A 31 3.35 -7.96 0.47
N ALA A 32 2.82 -8.17 1.68
CA ALA A 32 1.40 -8.08 1.97
C ALA A 32 1.13 -6.95 2.97
N LEU A 33 0.42 -5.91 2.53
CA LEU A 33 0.09 -4.74 3.37
C LEU A 33 -1.41 -4.66 3.59
N THR A 34 -1.82 -4.47 4.85
CA THR A 34 -3.22 -4.27 5.24
C THR A 34 -3.40 -2.91 5.91
N GLU A 35 -4.66 -2.42 5.95
CA GLU A 35 -4.98 -1.06 6.42
C GLU A 35 -4.10 0.00 5.75
N THR A 36 -4.02 -0.01 4.42
CA THR A 36 -3.25 0.98 3.65
C THR A 36 -3.97 2.32 3.56
N TRP A 37 -5.32 2.31 3.57
CA TRP A 37 -6.18 3.48 3.39
C TRP A 37 -5.86 4.27 2.11
N LEU A 38 -5.40 3.58 1.07
CA LEU A 38 -5.18 4.15 -0.26
C LEU A 38 -6.50 4.39 -0.99
N ASN A 39 -6.43 5.27 -1.98
CA ASN A 39 -7.49 5.58 -2.93
C ASN A 39 -6.90 5.63 -4.35
N SER A 40 -7.77 5.75 -5.35
CA SER A 40 -7.40 5.80 -6.76
C SER A 40 -6.51 6.98 -7.16
N GLY A 41 -6.27 7.95 -6.28
CA GLY A 41 -5.40 9.09 -6.51
C GLY A 41 -3.92 8.83 -6.18
N VAL A 42 -3.56 7.67 -5.64
CA VAL A 42 -2.16 7.26 -5.42
C VAL A 42 -1.81 6.18 -6.43
N TYR A 43 -0.81 6.38 -7.29
CA TYR A 43 -0.39 5.40 -8.28
C TYR A 43 0.57 4.37 -7.69
N ASP A 44 0.61 3.17 -8.27
CA ASP A 44 1.50 2.09 -7.80
C ASP A 44 2.98 2.49 -7.84
N ILE A 45 3.37 3.24 -8.88
CA ILE A 45 4.75 3.72 -9.06
C ILE A 45 5.22 4.68 -7.96
N GLU A 46 4.29 5.27 -7.19
CA GLU A 46 4.62 6.15 -6.06
C GLU A 46 4.98 5.37 -4.78
N ILE A 47 4.60 4.09 -4.71
CA ILE A 47 4.69 3.28 -3.48
C ILE A 47 5.50 2.01 -3.64
N ILE A 48 5.53 1.40 -4.84
CA ILE A 48 6.19 0.15 -5.14
C ILE A 48 7.07 0.33 -6.38
N ASP A 49 8.26 -0.27 -6.38
CA ASP A 49 9.14 -0.24 -7.54
C ASP A 49 8.74 -1.29 -8.59
N SER A 50 9.30 -1.18 -9.80
CA SER A 50 8.93 -2.01 -10.95
C SER A 50 9.27 -3.50 -10.80
N ARG A 51 9.94 -3.91 -9.72
CA ARG A 51 10.26 -5.31 -9.42
C ARG A 51 9.04 -6.14 -9.02
N TYR A 52 7.96 -5.50 -8.56
CA TYR A 52 6.77 -6.19 -8.08
C TYR A 52 5.58 -5.99 -9.00
N VAL A 53 4.80 -7.06 -9.16
CA VAL A 53 3.44 -6.97 -9.69
C VAL A 53 2.50 -6.58 -8.55
N VAL A 54 1.84 -5.44 -8.69
CA VAL A 54 0.98 -4.90 -7.63
C VAL A 54 -0.46 -5.38 -7.83
N HIS A 55 -0.99 -6.04 -6.80
CA HIS A 55 -2.41 -6.32 -6.66
C HIS A 55 -2.94 -5.58 -5.44
N ARG A 56 -3.84 -4.61 -5.65
CA ARG A 56 -4.40 -3.81 -4.55
C ARG A 56 -5.89 -3.60 -4.68
N LYS A 57 -6.54 -3.35 -3.55
CA LYS A 57 -7.95 -2.97 -3.44
C LYS A 57 -8.04 -1.67 -2.67
N ASP A 58 -8.39 -0.60 -3.37
CA ASP A 58 -8.48 0.75 -2.80
C ASP A 58 -9.82 0.99 -2.11
N ARG A 59 -9.85 1.97 -1.20
CA ARG A 59 -11.11 2.48 -0.68
C ARG A 59 -11.80 3.29 -1.78
N ILE A 60 -13.00 2.87 -2.14
CA ILE A 60 -13.86 3.64 -3.04
C ILE A 60 -14.27 4.92 -2.30
N CYS A 61 -13.71 6.05 -2.73
CA CYS A 61 -14.16 7.37 -2.30
C CYS A 61 -15.47 7.69 -3.02
N SER A 62 -16.50 6.87 -2.79
CA SER A 62 -17.85 7.30 -3.14
C SER A 62 -18.21 8.39 -2.15
N ASN A 63 -18.80 9.48 -2.62
CA ASN A 63 -19.44 10.50 -1.79
C ASN A 63 -20.58 9.83 -1.00
N GLN A 64 -20.25 8.99 -0.03
CA GLN A 64 -21.20 8.51 0.94
C GLN A 64 -21.38 9.66 1.89
N SER A 65 -22.50 10.36 1.72
CA SER A 65 -23.06 11.25 2.73
C SER A 65 -22.90 10.54 4.06
N LYS A 66 -22.11 11.15 4.97
CA LYS A 66 -21.91 10.60 6.31
C LYS A 66 -23.29 10.31 6.89
N ARG A 67 -23.58 9.04 7.16
CA ARG A 67 -24.67 8.70 8.06
C ARG A 67 -24.05 8.83 9.44
N ASP A 68 -24.15 10.03 10.00
CA ASP A 68 -23.87 10.25 11.41
C ASP A 68 -24.80 9.32 12.20
N GLY A 69 -24.21 8.55 13.11
CA GLY A 69 -24.91 7.63 14.02
C GLY A 69 -25.28 8.30 15.31
#